data_AF-A0A7U3VTK9-F1
#
_entry.id   AF-A0A7U3VTK9-F1
#
_cell.length_a   1.000
_cell.length_b   1.000
_cell.length_c   1.000
_cell.angle_alpha   90.00
_cell.angle_beta   90.00
_cell.angle_gamma   90.00
#
_symmetry.space_group_name_H-M   'P 1'
#
loop_
_entity.id
_entity.type
_entity.pdbx_description
1 polymer ?
#
loop_
_entity_poly.entity_id
_entity_poly.type
_entity_poly.pdbx_seq_one_letter_code
_entity_poly.pdbx_strand_id
1 'polypeptide(L)'
;MNQDSYQSMLAIVQSFHDKHDFKNHGGEDLAYRVALMAEELGEISACVTKGKSNEDLAEESADLLILLIGTAISASFDLNQAFWKKMEKLNKRQSRMVNGKIRVSEFRGVDK
;
A
#
# COMPACT_ATOMS: atom_id res chain seq x y z
N MET A 1 7.54 21.08 8.14
CA MET A 1 7.50 19.97 7.16
C MET A 1 6.25 20.13 6.34
N ASN A 2 6.34 20.05 5.01
CA ASN A 2 5.14 19.96 4.17
C ASN A 2 4.58 18.54 4.34
N GLN A 3 3.41 18.40 4.96
CA GLN A 3 2.76 17.10 5.18
C GLN A 3 2.21 16.49 3.88
N ASP A 4 2.09 17.28 2.81
CA ASP A 4 1.52 16.86 1.53
C ASP A 4 2.55 16.33 0.53
N SER A 5 3.79 16.06 0.97
CA SER A 5 4.83 15.50 0.10
C SER A 5 5.11 14.05 0.43
N TYR A 6 5.04 13.17 -0.58
CA TYR A 6 5.44 11.77 -0.48
C TYR A 6 6.86 11.63 0.09
N GLN A 7 7.75 12.57 -0.26
CA GLN A 7 9.12 12.61 0.26
C GLN A 7 9.15 12.79 1.80
N SER A 8 8.25 13.60 2.35
CA SER A 8 8.11 13.78 3.81
C SER A 8 7.62 12.49 4.46
N MET A 9 6.65 11.80 3.85
CA MET A 9 6.16 10.51 4.35
C MET A 9 7.29 9.48 4.37
N LEU A 10 8.04 9.35 3.27
CA LEU A 10 9.19 8.46 3.17
C LEU A 10 10.23 8.74 4.26
N ALA A 11 10.58 10.02 4.47
CA ALA A 11 11.55 10.41 5.49
C ALA A 11 11.08 10.10 6.93
N ILE A 12 9.79 10.28 7.22
CA ILE A 12 9.22 9.96 8.54
C ILE A 12 9.23 8.44 8.77
N VAL A 13 8.85 7.63 7.78
CA VAL A 13 8.87 6.17 7.89
C VAL A 13 10.30 5.63 8.00
N GLN A 14 11.26 6.20 7.27
CA GLN A 14 12.69 5.87 7.44
C GLN A 14 13.17 6.18 8.85
N SER A 15 12.86 7.38 9.37
CA SER A 15 13.23 7.75 10.73
C SER A 15 12.62 6.81 11.77
N PHE A 16 11.42 6.29 11.51
CA PHE A 16 10.79 5.28 12.35
C PHE A 16 11.55 3.94 12.31
N HIS A 17 11.92 3.46 11.13
CA HIS A 17 12.76 2.26 10.97
C HIS A 17 14.09 2.40 11.72
N ASP A 18 14.77 3.53 11.55
CA ASP A 18 16.08 3.81 12.16
C ASP A 18 15.95 3.89 13.69
N LYS A 19 14.92 4.58 14.19
CA LYS A 19 14.64 4.70 15.63
C LYS A 19 14.43 3.34 16.30
N HIS A 20 13.80 2.40 15.61
CA HIS A 20 13.49 1.07 16.12
C HIS A 20 14.47 -0.02 15.66
N ASP A 21 15.51 0.36 14.93
CA ASP A 21 16.55 -0.51 14.41
C ASP A 21 16.00 -1.77 13.71
N PHE A 22 14.96 -1.59 12.88
CA PHE A 22 14.27 -2.69 12.21
C PHE A 22 15.21 -3.55 11.36
N LYS A 23 16.22 -2.92 10.75
CA LYS A 23 17.24 -3.60 9.95
C LYS A 23 17.96 -4.71 10.71
N ASN A 24 18.34 -4.46 11.98
CA ASN A 24 19.09 -5.43 12.77
C ASN A 24 18.21 -6.36 13.62
N HIS A 25 16.89 -6.09 13.69
CA HIS A 25 15.93 -6.85 14.51
C HIS A 25 14.87 -7.59 13.69
N GLY A 26 15.11 -7.81 12.39
CA GLY A 26 14.22 -8.57 11.51
C GLY A 26 12.97 -7.83 11.02
N GLY A 27 12.79 -6.56 11.39
CA GLY A 27 11.66 -5.72 10.95
C GLY A 27 11.69 -5.34 9.46
N GLU A 28 12.80 -5.60 8.77
CA GLU A 28 12.94 -5.41 7.32
C GLU A 28 12.86 -6.74 6.53
N ASP A 29 12.66 -7.88 7.19
CA ASP A 29 12.43 -9.15 6.50
C ASP A 29 11.14 -9.10 5.67
N LEU A 30 11.24 -9.40 4.38
CA LEU A 30 10.11 -9.21 3.46
C LEU A 30 8.94 -10.16 3.74
N ALA A 31 9.20 -11.37 4.24
CA ALA A 31 8.12 -12.28 4.61
C ALA A 31 7.37 -11.76 5.83
N TYR A 32 8.10 -11.24 6.82
CA TYR A 32 7.52 -10.57 7.98
C TYR A 32 6.69 -9.34 7.59
N ARG A 33 7.20 -8.48 6.70
CA ARG A 33 6.45 -7.31 6.22
C ARG A 33 5.17 -7.68 5.47
N VAL A 34 5.19 -8.77 4.70
CA VAL A 34 3.98 -9.30 4.04
C VAL A 34 2.98 -9.82 5.07
N ALA A 35 3.44 -10.46 6.15
CA ALA A 35 2.57 -10.89 7.23
C ALA A 35 1.88 -9.70 7.90
N LEU A 36 2.61 -8.64 8.24
CA LEU A 36 2.04 -7.41 8.79
C LEU A 36 1.00 -6.78 7.85
N MET A 37 1.31 -6.67 6.55
CA MET A 37 0.32 -6.15 5.58
C MET A 37 -0.93 -7.02 5.49
N ALA A 38 -0.83 -8.33 5.70
CA ALA A 38 -1.98 -9.23 5.73
C ALA A 38 -2.84 -9.02 6.99
N GLU A 39 -2.22 -8.68 8.13
CA GLU A 39 -2.92 -8.31 9.36
C GLU A 39 -3.77 -7.05 9.15
N GLU A 40 -3.20 -5.97 8.59
CA GLU A 40 -3.96 -4.73 8.32
C GLU A 40 -5.10 -4.95 7.31
N LEU A 41 -4.89 -5.81 6.31
CA LEU A 41 -5.97 -6.20 5.39
C LEU A 41 -7.11 -6.93 6.11
N GLY A 42 -6.79 -7.69 7.16
CA GLY A 42 -7.77 -8.33 8.04
C GLY A 42 -8.60 -7.30 8.81
N GLU A 43 -7.95 -6.27 9.37
CA GLU A 43 -8.64 -5.19 10.08
C GLU A 43 -9.47 -4.30 9.15
N ILE A 44 -8.97 -3.95 7.97
CA ILE A 44 -9.76 -3.29 6.90
C ILE A 44 -10.99 -4.14 6.56
N SER A 45 -10.82 -5.45 6.39
CA SER A 45 -11.96 -6.35 6.12
C SER A 45 -12.96 -6.35 7.28
N ALA A 46 -12.48 -6.33 8.52
CA ALA A 46 -13.35 -6.24 9.69
C ALA A 46 -14.12 -4.91 9.70
N CYS A 47 -13.47 -3.79 9.34
CA CYS A 47 -14.13 -2.50 9.21
C CYS A 47 -15.30 -2.55 8.23
N VAL A 48 -15.04 -3.05 7.01
CA VAL A 48 -16.03 -3.10 5.92
C VAL A 48 -17.17 -4.08 6.20
N THR A 49 -16.88 -5.24 6.77
CA THR A 49 -17.87 -6.33 6.92
C THR A 49 -18.68 -6.25 8.20
N LYS A 50 -18.13 -5.62 9.25
CA LYS A 50 -18.78 -5.51 10.57
C LYS A 50 -19.35 -4.12 10.84
N GLY A 51 -19.26 -3.20 9.87
CA GLY A 51 -19.81 -1.86 9.98
C GLY A 51 -19.09 -1.00 11.03
N LYS A 52 -17.76 -1.10 11.12
CA LYS A 52 -16.97 -0.15 11.93
C LYS A 52 -17.04 1.26 11.29
N SER A 53 -16.51 2.26 12.00
CA SER A 53 -16.58 3.65 11.55
C SER A 53 -15.67 3.93 10.34
N ASN A 54 -15.91 5.05 9.66
CA ASN A 54 -15.01 5.48 8.58
C ASN A 54 -13.66 5.95 9.13
N GLU A 55 -13.65 6.43 10.38
CA GLU A 55 -12.46 6.78 11.13
C GLU A 55 -11.57 5.54 11.34
N ASP A 56 -12.15 4.43 11.79
CA ASP A 56 -11.43 3.16 11.93
C ASP A 56 -10.89 2.70 10.56
N LEU A 57 -11.72 2.72 9.52
CA LEU A 57 -11.28 2.33 8.17
C LEU A 57 -10.12 3.21 7.66
N ALA A 58 -10.13 4.50 7.98
CA ALA A 58 -9.07 5.43 7.60
C ALA A 58 -7.76 5.15 8.34
N GLU A 59 -7.83 4.79 9.62
CA GLU A 59 -6.67 4.38 10.44
C GLU A 59 -6.01 3.13 9.88
N GLU A 60 -6.76 2.04 9.69
CA GLU A 60 -6.23 0.78 9.14
C GLU A 60 -5.70 0.95 7.71
N SER A 61 -6.30 1.86 6.92
CA SER A 61 -5.79 2.22 5.59
C SER A 61 -4.47 2.98 5.66
N ALA A 62 -4.29 3.83 6.67
CA ALA A 62 -3.04 4.54 6.89
C ALA A 62 -1.94 3.59 7.36
N ASP A 63 -2.26 2.62 8.22
CA ASP A 63 -1.32 1.58 8.66
C ASP A 63 -0.83 0.73 7.50
N LEU A 64 -1.73 0.28 6.62
CA LEU A 64 -1.35 -0.42 5.39
C LEU A 64 -0.45 0.44 4.48
N LEU A 65 -0.74 1.74 4.35
CA LEU A 65 0.08 2.66 3.57
C LEU A 65 1.49 2.83 4.16
N ILE A 66 1.60 2.95 5.48
CA ILE A 66 2.89 3.03 6.20
C ILE A 66 3.69 1.74 5.98
N LEU A 67 3.06 0.57 6.06
CA LEU A 67 3.70 -0.70 5.80
C LEU A 67 4.19 -0.84 4.35
N LEU A 68 3.42 -0.35 3.37
CA LEU A 68 3.83 -0.31 1.96
C LEU A 68 5.07 0.56 1.75
N ILE A 69 5.09 1.76 2.34
CA ILE A 69 6.25 2.67 2.27
C ILE A 69 7.47 2.03 2.93
N GLY A 70 7.33 1.48 4.13
CA GLY A 70 8.44 0.83 4.81
C GLY A 70 8.91 -0.44 4.11
N THR A 71 8.04 -1.12 3.35
CA THR A 71 8.44 -2.25 2.51
C THR A 71 9.28 -1.78 1.32
N ALA A 72 8.95 -0.63 0.73
CA ALA A 72 9.77 -0.01 -0.30
C ALA A 72 11.16 0.38 0.20
N ILE A 73 11.25 0.89 1.44
CA ILE A 73 12.53 1.14 2.12
C ILE A 73 13.30 -0.17 2.28
N SER A 74 12.68 -1.19 2.89
CA SER A 74 13.32 -2.48 3.19
C SER A 74 13.82 -3.19 1.94
N ALA A 75 13.05 -3.13 0.84
CA ALA A 75 13.39 -3.74 -0.44
C ALA A 75 14.16 -2.80 -1.39
N SER A 76 14.51 -1.58 -0.95
CA SER A 76 15.30 -0.60 -1.71
C SER A 76 14.74 -0.29 -3.12
N PHE A 77 13.42 -0.05 -3.23
CA PHE A 77 12.81 0.39 -4.49
C PHE A 77 12.06 1.72 -4.37
N ASP A 78 12.02 2.47 -5.48
CA ASP A 78 11.29 3.74 -5.56
C ASP A 78 9.79 3.50 -5.82
N LEU A 79 9.02 3.44 -4.74
CA LEU A 79 7.57 3.26 -4.79
C LEU A 79 6.84 4.45 -5.44
N ASN A 80 7.34 5.69 -5.31
CA ASN A 80 6.72 6.85 -5.95
C ASN A 80 6.85 6.77 -7.47
N GLN A 81 8.05 6.47 -7.97
CA GLN A 81 8.25 6.23 -9.40
C GLN A 81 7.44 5.03 -9.89
N ALA A 82 7.40 3.93 -9.13
CA ALA A 82 6.59 2.76 -9.47
C ALA A 82 5.09 3.09 -9.57
N PHE A 83 4.59 3.90 -8.64
CA PHE A 83 3.21 4.41 -8.63
C PHE A 83 2.92 5.21 -9.90
N TRP A 84 3.71 6.22 -10.23
CA TRP A 84 3.47 7.06 -11.41
C TRP A 84 3.56 6.26 -12.72
N LYS A 85 4.54 5.37 -12.84
CA LYS A 85 4.64 4.44 -13.98
C LYS A 85 3.40 3.56 -14.10
N LYS A 86 2.82 3.12 -12.97
CA LYS A 86 1.59 2.32 -12.98
C LYS A 86 0.38 3.16 -13.37
N MET A 87 0.24 4.37 -12.84
CA MET A 87 -0.86 5.28 -13.15
C MET A 87 -0.89 5.68 -14.62
N GLU A 88 0.27 5.99 -15.22
CA GLU A 88 0.35 6.29 -16.65
C GLU A 88 -0.17 5.12 -17.51
N LYS A 89 0.15 3.88 -17.12
CA LYS A 89 -0.36 2.67 -17.79
C LYS A 89 -1.85 2.46 -17.56
N LEU A 90 -2.38 2.81 -16.39
CA LEU A 90 -3.80 2.66 -16.05
C LEU A 90 -4.66 3.71 -16.76
N ASN A 91 -4.21 4.96 -16.84
CA ASN A 91 -4.93 6.06 -17.48
C ASN A 91 -5.17 5.84 -18.99
N LYS A 92 -4.32 5.02 -19.63
CA LYS A 92 -4.49 4.65 -21.05
C LYS A 92 -5.48 3.49 -21.26
N ARG A 93 -6.02 2.89 -20.20
CA ARG A 93 -6.91 1.72 -20.30
C ARG A 93 -8.36 2.16 -20.38
N GLN A 94 -9.13 1.43 -21.18
CA GLN A 94 -10.59 1.52 -21.15
C GLN A 94 -11.12 0.83 -19.89
N SER A 95 -12.12 1.44 -19.26
CA SER A 95 -12.91 0.81 -18.21
C SER A 95 -13.93 -0.14 -18.83
N ARG A 96 -14.27 -1.22 -18.11
CA ARG A 96 -15.35 -2.15 -18.49
C ARG A 96 -16.17 -2.54 -17.27
N MET A 97 -17.42 -2.93 -17.51
CA MET A 97 -18.28 -3.50 -16.48
C MET A 97 -18.01 -5.00 -16.34
N VAL A 98 -17.73 -5.46 -15.12
CA VAL A 98 -17.57 -6.88 -14.78
C VAL A 98 -18.38 -7.15 -13.52
N ASN A 99 -19.34 -8.08 -13.57
CA ASN A 99 -20.25 -8.40 -12.46
C ASN A 99 -20.91 -7.15 -11.83
N GLY A 100 -21.37 -6.23 -12.68
CA GLY A 100 -22.02 -4.99 -12.23
C GLY A 100 -21.07 -3.92 -11.66
N LYS A 101 -19.76 -4.14 -11.68
CA LYS A 101 -18.75 -3.19 -11.15
C LYS A 101 -17.81 -2.70 -12.26
N ILE A 102 -17.41 -1.43 -12.18
CA ILE A 102 -16.40 -0.88 -13.08
C ILE A 102 -15.02 -1.46 -12.72
N ARG A 103 -14.29 -1.92 -13.73
CA ARG A 103 -12.93 -2.45 -13.60
C ARG A 103 -11.98 -1.82 -14.61
N VAL A 104 -10.81 -1.39 -14.14
CA VAL A 104 -9.69 -0.88 -14.96
C VAL A 104 -8.47 -1.76 -14.69
N SER A 105 -8.28 -2.82 -15.48
CA SER A 105 -7.20 -3.80 -15.27
C SER A 105 -6.52 -4.27 -16.56
N GLU A 106 -5.37 -4.93 -16.42
CA GLU A 106 -4.67 -5.57 -17.53
C GLU A 106 -5.35 -6.92 -17.75
N PHE A 107 -6.02 -7.10 -18.87
CA PHE A 107 -6.64 -8.37 -19.20
C PHE A 107 -5.58 -9.23 -19.88
N ARG A 108 -4.88 -10.07 -19.11
CA ARG A 108 -4.03 -11.12 -19.66
C ARG A 108 -4.87 -12.40 -19.77
N GLY A 109 -5.20 -12.80 -20.99
CA GLY A 109 -5.81 -14.12 -21.27
C GLY A 109 -7.34 -14.20 -21.37
N VAL A 110 -8.05 -13.15 -21.79
CA VAL A 110 -9.51 -13.19 -22.03
C VAL A 110 -9.90 -12.86 -23.48
N ASP A 111 -8.94 -12.88 -24.40
CA ASP A 111 -9.20 -12.88 -25.85
C ASP A 111 -8.73 -14.22 -26.42
N LYS A 112 -9.59 -15.23 -26.33
CA LYS A 112 -9.69 -16.34 -27.29
C LYS A 112 -11.14 -16.72 -27.44
#